data_AF-A0A8S3U0T8-F1
#
_entry.id   AF-A0A8S3U0T8-F1
#
_cell.length_a   1.000
_cell.length_b   1.000
_cell.length_c   1.000
_cell.angle_alpha   90.00
_cell.angle_beta   90.00
_cell.angle_gamma   90.00
#
_symmetry.space_group_name_H-M   'P 1'
#
loop_
_entity.id
_entity.type
_entity.pdbx_description
1 polymer ?
#
loop_
_entity_poly.entity_id
_entity_poly.type
_entity_poly.pdbx_seq_one_letter_code
_entity_poly.pdbx_strand_id
1 'polypeptide(L)'
;MFILWLKHFLAERDLQYRLDSSKCDLTDASFGLEHLFREMGQIYEAVSSSETKDAKLEELKEQLSLITARMLLLGHPFEIMDGDTANVPITWVDAVLMNLKDIIGDKKVLTISVLGAQGSGKSTLLSTMFGLQFDVSSRRCTRGVFMHLVPVYDTSFPFEWILVIYTDGLRALEPGHQNTSRTTNLQHLSLVSVT
;
A
#
# COMPACT_ATOMS: atom_id res chain seq x y z
N MET A 1 -26.72 -40.87 -5.78
CA MET A 1 -26.03 -40.19 -4.66
C MET A 1 -24.95 -39.21 -5.12
N PHE A 2 -23.96 -39.63 -5.91
CA PHE A 2 -22.85 -38.77 -6.36
C PHE A 2 -23.27 -37.52 -7.18
N ILE A 3 -24.19 -37.68 -8.14
CA ILE A 3 -24.68 -36.55 -8.97
C ILE A 3 -25.45 -35.52 -8.13
N LEU A 4 -26.16 -35.97 -7.09
CA LEU A 4 -26.90 -35.08 -6.19
C LEU A 4 -25.94 -34.27 -5.30
N TRP A 5 -24.88 -34.92 -4.82
CA TRP A 5 -23.79 -34.28 -4.09
C TRP A 5 -23.02 -33.29 -4.97
N LEU A 6 -22.71 -33.65 -6.23
CA LEU A 6 -22.02 -32.76 -7.16
C LEU A 6 -22.86 -31.51 -7.49
N LYS A 7 -24.18 -31.66 -7.64
CA LYS A 7 -25.09 -30.52 -7.81
C LYS A 7 -25.15 -29.63 -6.58
N HIS A 8 -25.21 -30.22 -5.38
CA HIS A 8 -25.16 -29.46 -4.11
C HIS A 8 -23.83 -28.73 -3.96
N PHE A 9 -22.71 -29.41 -4.20
CA PHE A 9 -21.37 -28.87 -4.14
C PHE A 9 -21.16 -27.71 -5.12
N LEU A 10 -21.64 -27.84 -6.36
CA LEU A 10 -21.56 -26.76 -7.36
C LEU A 10 -22.47 -25.58 -7.01
N ALA A 11 -23.68 -25.82 -6.50
CA ALA A 11 -24.60 -24.76 -6.06
C ALA A 11 -24.05 -23.98 -4.85
N GLU A 12 -23.37 -24.67 -3.93
CA GLU A 12 -22.73 -24.08 -2.76
C GLU A 12 -21.51 -23.23 -3.16
N ARG A 13 -20.73 -23.66 -4.18
CA ARG A 13 -19.66 -22.82 -4.74
C ARG A 13 -20.18 -21.63 -5.54
N ASP A 14 -21.29 -21.76 -6.25
CA ASP A 14 -21.89 -20.66 -7.01
C ASP A 14 -22.50 -19.60 -6.08
N LEU A 15 -23.16 -20.03 -4.99
CA LEU A 15 -23.61 -19.15 -3.92
C LEU A 15 -22.43 -18.45 -3.22
N GLN A 16 -21.36 -19.18 -2.94
CA GLN A 16 -20.14 -18.60 -2.37
C GLN A 16 -19.52 -17.57 -3.33
N TYR A 17 -19.46 -17.88 -4.62
CA TYR A 17 -18.94 -16.98 -5.65
C TYR A 17 -19.79 -15.70 -5.76
N ARG A 18 -21.12 -15.83 -5.74
CA ARG A 18 -22.04 -14.68 -5.77
C ARG A 18 -21.95 -13.83 -4.51
N LEU A 19 -21.84 -14.45 -3.33
CA LEU A 19 -21.61 -13.74 -2.07
C LEU A 19 -20.26 -13.00 -2.06
N ASP A 20 -19.20 -13.64 -2.55
CA ASP A 20 -17.88 -13.03 -2.68
C ASP A 20 -17.89 -11.89 -3.73
N SER A 21 -18.67 -12.02 -4.81
CA SER A 21 -18.86 -10.98 -5.83
C SER A 21 -19.66 -9.79 -5.29
N SER A 22 -20.77 -10.00 -4.58
CA SER A 22 -21.55 -8.90 -4.01
C SER A 22 -20.84 -8.22 -2.83
N LYS A 23 -20.03 -8.96 -2.06
CA LYS A 23 -19.07 -8.36 -1.12
C LYS A 23 -18.04 -7.52 -1.88
N CYS A 24 -17.51 -8.01 -3.02
CA CYS A 24 -16.61 -7.28 -3.91
C CYS A 24 -17.22 -5.93 -4.34
N ASP A 25 -18.47 -5.93 -4.79
CA ASP A 25 -19.15 -4.71 -5.27
C ASP A 25 -19.37 -3.67 -4.14
N LEU A 26 -19.72 -4.12 -2.93
CA LEU A 26 -19.82 -3.26 -1.74
C LEU A 26 -18.45 -2.77 -1.28
N THR A 27 -17.42 -3.58 -1.47
CA THR A 27 -16.06 -3.20 -1.16
C THR A 27 -15.52 -2.18 -2.18
N ASP A 28 -15.79 -2.34 -3.46
CA ASP A 28 -15.42 -1.38 -4.51
C ASP A 28 -16.19 -0.05 -4.37
N ALA A 29 -17.36 -0.07 -3.75
CA ALA A 29 -18.12 1.12 -3.39
C ALA A 29 -17.69 1.78 -2.06
N SER A 30 -16.80 1.17 -1.27
CA SER A 30 -16.38 1.73 0.01
C SER A 30 -15.12 2.59 -0.14
N PHE A 31 -15.24 3.87 0.18
CA PHE A 31 -14.13 4.82 0.18
C PHE A 31 -13.19 4.58 1.37
N GLY A 32 -11.94 4.20 1.10
CA GLY A 32 -10.86 4.04 2.09
C GLY A 32 -10.00 5.30 2.29
N LEU A 33 -9.18 5.32 3.34
CA LEU A 33 -8.28 6.46 3.63
C LEU A 33 -7.22 6.65 2.54
N GLU A 34 -6.82 5.57 1.88
CA GLU A 34 -5.90 5.59 0.74
C GLU A 34 -6.42 6.44 -0.42
N HIS A 35 -7.73 6.39 -0.70
CA HIS A 35 -8.34 7.23 -1.73
C HIS A 35 -8.38 8.70 -1.30
N LEU A 36 -8.65 8.97 -0.03
CA LEU A 36 -8.60 10.33 0.51
C LEU A 36 -7.19 10.93 0.40
N PHE A 37 -6.16 10.17 0.78
CA PHE A 37 -4.77 10.64 0.68
C PHE A 37 -4.34 10.85 -0.76
N ARG A 38 -4.84 10.04 -1.71
CA ARG A 38 -4.57 10.22 -3.13
C ARG A 38 -5.11 11.57 -3.64
N GLU A 39 -6.35 11.90 -3.30
CA GLU A 39 -6.95 13.21 -3.63
C GLU A 39 -6.21 14.38 -2.95
N MET A 40 -5.82 14.22 -1.67
CA MET A 40 -5.02 15.23 -0.97
C MET A 40 -3.66 15.46 -1.66
N GLY A 41 -3.01 14.39 -2.10
CA GLY A 41 -1.75 14.47 -2.84
C GLY A 41 -1.90 15.16 -4.20
N GLN A 42 -2.99 14.90 -4.92
CA GLN A 42 -3.27 15.60 -6.18
C GLN A 42 -3.50 17.10 -5.96
N ILE A 43 -4.25 17.48 -4.92
CA ILE A 43 -4.42 18.87 -4.53
C ILE A 43 -3.05 19.48 -4.20
N TYR A 44 -2.24 18.82 -3.37
CA TYR A 44 -0.92 19.29 -2.98
C TYR A 44 -0.01 19.56 -4.19
N GLU A 45 0.07 18.63 -5.14
CA GLU A 45 0.87 18.76 -6.36
C GLU A 45 0.34 19.88 -7.27
N ALA A 46 -0.99 19.97 -7.43
CA ALA A 46 -1.61 21.03 -8.23
C ALA A 46 -1.31 22.42 -7.66
N VAL A 47 -1.43 22.60 -6.34
CA VAL A 47 -1.05 23.84 -5.66
C VAL A 47 0.43 24.14 -5.84
N SER A 48 1.30 23.15 -5.63
CA SER A 48 2.75 23.31 -5.73
C SER A 48 3.22 23.67 -7.13
N SER A 49 2.49 23.23 -8.16
CA SER A 49 2.76 23.57 -9.56
C SER A 49 2.22 24.92 -10.00
N SER A 50 1.39 25.58 -9.18
CA SER A 50 0.77 26.85 -9.52
C SER A 50 1.74 28.01 -9.33
N GLU A 51 1.75 28.96 -10.27
CA GLU A 51 2.47 30.24 -10.10
C GLU A 51 1.74 31.20 -9.14
N THR A 52 0.52 30.84 -8.72
CA THR A 52 -0.36 31.69 -7.91
C THR A 52 0.01 31.58 -6.43
N LYS A 53 0.46 32.69 -5.83
CA LYS A 53 0.82 32.76 -4.40
C LYS A 53 -0.37 33.13 -3.51
N ASP A 54 -1.42 32.33 -3.55
CA ASP A 54 -2.54 32.50 -2.61
C ASP A 54 -2.15 31.92 -1.25
N ALA A 55 -2.06 32.77 -0.23
CA ALA A 55 -1.67 32.38 1.13
C ALA A 55 -2.58 31.30 1.73
N LYS A 56 -3.87 31.29 1.41
CA LYS A 56 -4.81 30.28 1.91
C LYS A 56 -4.55 28.91 1.27
N LEU A 57 -4.11 28.91 0.03
CA LEU A 57 -3.82 27.69 -0.71
C LEU A 57 -2.50 27.06 -0.23
N GLU A 58 -1.50 27.88 0.06
CA GLU A 58 -0.26 27.44 0.73
C GLU A 58 -0.54 26.89 2.14
N GLU A 59 -1.39 27.56 2.93
CA GLU A 59 -1.78 27.05 4.25
C GLU A 59 -2.48 25.69 4.14
N LEU A 60 -3.41 25.54 3.20
CA LEU A 60 -4.09 24.27 2.94
C LEU A 60 -3.08 23.17 2.59
N LYS A 61 -2.15 23.45 1.68
CA LYS A 61 -1.11 22.52 1.23
C LYS A 61 -0.26 22.01 2.42
N GLU A 62 0.20 22.92 3.28
CA GLU A 62 0.95 22.56 4.48
C GLU A 62 0.11 21.68 5.42
N GLN A 63 -1.14 22.05 5.66
CA GLN A 63 -2.06 21.26 6.50
C GLN A 63 -2.29 19.85 5.96
N LEU A 64 -2.45 19.68 4.65
CA LEU A 64 -2.64 18.37 4.02
C LEU A 64 -1.47 17.44 4.31
N SER A 65 -0.24 17.89 4.03
CA SER A 65 0.96 17.07 4.25
C SER A 65 1.19 16.75 5.73
N LEU A 66 0.91 17.70 6.62
CA LEU A 66 1.01 17.51 8.07
C LEU A 66 -0.01 16.51 8.60
N ILE A 67 -1.27 16.59 8.15
CA ILE A 67 -2.33 15.64 8.56
C ILE A 67 -1.95 14.23 8.10
N THR A 68 -1.49 14.05 6.87
CA THR A 68 -1.07 12.74 6.37
C THR A 68 0.13 12.19 7.13
N ALA A 69 1.12 13.02 7.47
CA ALA A 69 2.25 12.60 8.32
C ALA A 69 1.79 12.13 9.71
N ARG A 70 0.81 12.82 10.31
CA ARG A 70 0.19 12.38 11.58
C ARG A 70 -0.58 11.08 11.43
N MET A 71 -1.29 10.88 10.33
CA MET A 71 -1.97 9.62 10.06
C MET A 71 -0.97 8.46 9.93
N LEU A 72 0.16 8.70 9.26
CA LEU A 72 1.24 7.71 9.18
C LEU A 72 1.83 7.41 10.57
N LEU A 73 2.01 8.41 11.43
CA LEU A 73 2.42 8.22 12.83
C LEU A 73 1.44 7.37 13.64
N LEU A 74 0.14 7.46 13.33
CA LEU A 74 -0.92 6.66 13.95
C LEU A 74 -0.99 5.22 13.41
N GLY A 75 -0.13 4.86 12.45
CA GLY A 75 -0.13 3.55 11.81
C GLY A 75 -1.16 3.42 10.69
N HIS A 76 -1.57 4.51 10.06
CA HIS A 76 -2.31 4.40 8.80
C HIS A 76 -1.33 4.23 7.62
N PRO A 77 -1.62 3.32 6.67
CA PRO A 77 -0.77 3.14 5.51
C PRO A 77 -0.79 4.40 4.62
N PHE A 78 0.36 4.75 4.08
CA PHE A 78 0.54 5.86 3.14
C PHE A 78 0.99 5.32 1.78
N GLU A 79 0.25 5.64 0.72
CA GLU A 79 0.60 5.25 -0.65
C GLU A 79 1.67 6.20 -1.22
N ILE A 80 2.86 5.66 -1.50
CA ILE A 80 3.97 6.39 -2.13
C ILE A 80 3.81 6.41 -3.66
N MET A 81 3.33 5.31 -4.22
CA MET A 81 3.19 5.12 -5.66
C MET A 81 1.83 4.51 -5.96
N ASP A 82 1.05 5.18 -6.80
CA ASP A 82 -0.17 4.63 -7.36
C ASP A 82 0.20 3.69 -8.51
N GLY A 83 -0.04 2.39 -8.33
CA GLY A 83 0.28 1.36 -9.30
C GLY A 83 -0.73 1.19 -10.42
N ASP A 84 -1.88 1.87 -10.40
CA ASP A 84 -2.81 1.91 -11.54
C ASP A 84 -2.32 2.91 -12.60
N THR A 85 -1.81 4.05 -12.15
CA THR A 85 -1.27 5.11 -13.01
C THR A 85 0.26 5.03 -13.17
N ALA A 86 0.92 4.19 -12.39
CA ALA A 86 2.38 4.15 -12.23
C ALA A 86 2.99 5.52 -11.89
N ASN A 87 2.23 6.37 -11.21
CA ASN A 87 2.64 7.72 -10.86
C ASN A 87 3.18 7.78 -9.42
N VAL A 88 4.26 8.54 -9.24
CA VAL A 88 4.82 8.88 -7.92
C VAL A 88 4.70 10.39 -7.76
N PRO A 89 3.80 10.90 -6.91
CA PRO A 89 3.71 12.33 -6.62
C PRO A 89 4.87 12.74 -5.69
N ILE A 90 6.05 13.00 -6.28
CA ILE A 90 7.31 13.18 -5.54
C ILE A 90 7.24 14.35 -4.55
N THR A 91 6.66 15.49 -4.95
CA THR A 91 6.58 16.69 -4.09
C THR A 91 5.70 16.41 -2.88
N TRP A 92 4.58 15.71 -3.09
CA TRP A 92 3.68 15.28 -2.03
C TRP A 92 4.36 14.31 -1.06
N VAL A 93 5.01 13.26 -1.59
CA VAL A 93 5.70 12.25 -0.78
C VAL A 93 6.80 12.90 0.06
N ASP A 94 7.61 13.77 -0.54
CA ASP A 94 8.68 14.47 0.15
C ASP A 94 8.14 15.32 1.31
N ALA A 95 7.08 16.11 1.07
CA ALA A 95 6.45 16.94 2.10
C ALA A 95 5.89 16.14 3.28
N VAL A 96 5.26 14.99 3.02
CA VAL A 96 4.76 14.10 4.08
C VAL A 96 5.93 13.53 4.89
N LEU A 97 7.01 13.11 4.25
CA LEU A 97 8.19 12.56 4.93
C LEU A 97 8.96 13.62 5.72
N MET A 98 9.05 14.85 5.22
CA MET A 98 9.63 15.97 5.96
C MET A 98 8.85 16.27 7.23
N ASN A 99 7.52 16.41 7.12
CA ASN A 99 6.66 16.59 8.30
C ASN A 99 6.77 15.41 9.28
N LEU A 100 6.82 14.18 8.78
CA LEU A 100 6.98 13.00 9.62
C LEU A 100 8.31 13.03 10.37
N LYS A 101 9.40 13.37 9.69
CA LYS A 101 10.72 13.53 10.28
C LYS A 101 10.71 14.57 11.40
N ASP A 102 10.07 15.72 11.17
CA ASP A 102 9.97 16.78 12.17
C ASP A 102 9.15 16.34 13.40
N ILE A 103 8.10 15.54 13.20
CA ILE A 103 7.28 14.99 14.30
C ILE A 103 8.05 13.92 15.09
N ILE A 104 8.81 13.06 14.42
CA ILE A 104 9.56 11.96 15.03
C ILE A 104 10.83 12.48 15.74
N GLY A 105 11.45 13.52 15.22
CA GLY A 105 12.70 14.11 15.71
C GLY A 105 13.91 13.20 15.44
N ASP A 106 14.86 13.18 16.38
CA ASP A 106 16.12 12.42 16.27
C ASP A 106 15.99 10.91 16.57
N LYS A 107 14.77 10.38 16.68
CA LYS A 107 14.53 8.95 16.93
C LYS A 107 15.01 8.12 15.74
N LYS A 108 15.57 6.95 16.02
CA LYS A 108 16.09 6.07 14.98
C LYS A 108 14.95 5.25 14.36
N VAL A 109 14.96 5.18 13.04
CA VAL A 109 13.97 4.46 12.24
C VAL A 109 14.68 3.36 11.46
N LEU A 110 14.23 2.11 11.61
CA LEU A 110 14.66 0.98 10.80
C LEU A 110 13.76 0.86 9.57
N THR A 111 14.30 0.84 8.35
CA THR A 111 13.47 0.70 7.15
C THR A 111 13.53 -0.73 6.63
N ILE A 112 12.36 -1.35 6.48
CA ILE A 112 12.19 -2.71 5.94
C ILE A 112 11.36 -2.61 4.66
N SER A 113 11.96 -2.91 3.53
CA SER A 113 11.26 -2.96 2.24
C SER A 113 10.98 -4.40 1.84
N VAL A 114 9.72 -4.71 1.49
CA VAL A 114 9.28 -6.02 1.02
C VAL A 114 8.62 -5.89 -0.35
N LEU A 115 9.37 -6.21 -1.39
CA LEU A 115 8.93 -6.13 -2.78
C LEU A 115 8.66 -7.54 -3.30
N GLY A 116 7.60 -7.75 -4.08
CA GLY A 116 7.42 -9.05 -4.76
C GLY A 116 6.08 -9.20 -5.47
N ALA A 117 5.98 -10.22 -6.32
CA ALA A 117 4.81 -10.49 -7.15
C ALA A 117 3.51 -10.59 -6.34
N GLN A 118 2.39 -10.16 -6.92
CA GLN A 118 1.07 -10.26 -6.30
C GLN A 118 0.77 -11.70 -5.83
N GLY A 119 0.18 -11.85 -4.65
CA GLY A 119 -0.18 -13.16 -4.10
C GLY A 119 0.96 -13.92 -3.42
N SER A 120 2.18 -13.38 -3.33
CA SER A 120 3.33 -14.07 -2.72
C SER A 120 3.36 -14.12 -1.18
N GLY A 121 2.24 -13.83 -0.50
CA GLY A 121 2.14 -13.89 0.98
C GLY A 121 2.83 -12.76 1.75
N LYS A 122 3.29 -11.68 1.09
CA LYS A 122 3.99 -10.54 1.74
C LYS A 122 3.17 -9.90 2.86
N SER A 123 1.91 -9.58 2.58
CA SER A 123 1.00 -8.96 3.56
C SER A 123 0.75 -9.90 4.74
N THR A 124 0.66 -11.21 4.51
CA THR A 124 0.56 -12.21 5.60
C THR A 124 1.82 -12.25 6.46
N LEU A 125 3.00 -12.22 5.84
CA LEU A 125 4.28 -12.20 6.55
C LEU A 125 4.43 -10.94 7.41
N LEU A 126 4.22 -9.77 6.80
CA LEU A 126 4.32 -8.49 7.48
C LEU A 126 3.26 -8.33 8.59
N SER A 127 2.04 -8.85 8.37
CA SER A 127 0.96 -8.83 9.36
C SER A 127 1.38 -9.62 10.59
N THR A 128 1.96 -10.80 10.35
CA THR A 128 2.44 -11.69 11.41
C THR A 128 3.65 -11.11 12.14
N MET A 129 4.61 -10.52 11.43
CA MET A 129 5.85 -10.02 12.01
C MET A 129 5.68 -8.71 12.79
N PHE A 130 4.81 -7.82 12.33
CA PHE A 130 4.66 -6.47 12.88
C PHE A 130 3.27 -6.18 13.46
N GLY A 131 2.38 -7.19 13.54
CA GLY A 131 1.01 -7.02 14.03
C GLY A 131 0.14 -6.13 13.14
N LEU A 132 0.52 -5.96 11.87
CA LEU A 132 -0.14 -5.05 10.95
C LEU A 132 -1.47 -5.63 10.46
N GLN A 133 -2.53 -4.83 10.48
CA GLN A 133 -3.79 -5.18 9.83
C GLN A 133 -3.76 -4.66 8.40
N PHE A 134 -3.26 -5.49 7.48
CA PHE A 134 -3.45 -5.21 6.07
C PHE A 134 -4.88 -5.56 5.70
N ASP A 135 -5.56 -4.67 4.99
CA ASP A 135 -6.78 -5.02 4.27
C ASP A 135 -6.40 -5.96 3.12
N VAL A 136 -6.20 -7.24 3.45
CA VAL A 136 -5.99 -8.32 2.49
C VAL A 136 -7.33 -8.63 1.83
N SER A 137 -7.87 -7.66 1.10
CA SER A 137 -8.99 -7.88 0.21
C SER A 137 -8.41 -8.46 -1.07
N SER A 138 -8.59 -9.77 -1.26
CA SER A 138 -8.10 -10.52 -2.41
C SER A 138 -8.71 -10.10 -3.77
N ARG A 139 -9.38 -8.94 -3.85
CA ARG A 139 -10.02 -8.42 -5.06
C ARG A 139 -10.00 -6.89 -5.24
N ARG A 140 -9.70 -6.07 -4.23
CA ARG A 140 -9.38 -4.65 -4.48
C ARG A 140 -7.89 -4.54 -4.78
N CYS A 141 -7.54 -4.52 -6.06
CA CYS A 141 -6.16 -4.32 -6.48
C CYS A 141 -5.82 -2.83 -6.45
N THR A 142 -5.62 -2.23 -5.28
CA THR A 142 -4.73 -1.06 -5.24
C THR A 142 -3.33 -1.60 -5.52
N ARG A 143 -2.92 -1.45 -6.77
CA ARG A 143 -1.52 -1.63 -7.14
C ARG A 143 -0.77 -0.45 -6.56
N GLY A 144 0.40 -0.67 -6.01
CA GLY A 144 1.18 0.46 -5.53
C GLY A 144 2.30 0.08 -4.58
N VAL A 145 2.99 1.11 -4.13
CA VAL A 145 4.00 1.02 -3.06
C VAL A 145 3.44 1.76 -1.86
N PHE A 146 3.35 1.07 -0.73
CA PHE A 146 2.80 1.59 0.51
C PHE A 146 3.87 1.64 1.59
N MET A 147 3.67 2.54 2.53
CA MET A 147 4.51 2.77 3.70
C MET A 147 3.66 2.67 4.96
N HIS A 148 4.22 2.05 6.00
CA HIS A 148 3.59 1.95 7.31
C HIS A 148 4.64 2.18 8.39
N LEU A 149 4.34 3.06 9.36
CA LEU A 149 5.25 3.33 10.48
C LEU A 149 4.76 2.58 11.73
N VAL A 150 5.65 1.79 12.33
CA VAL A 150 5.34 0.94 13.49
C VAL A 150 6.21 1.36 14.68
N PRO A 151 5.63 1.69 15.84
CA PRO A 151 6.40 1.99 17.04
C PRO A 151 7.04 0.73 17.62
N VAL A 152 8.29 0.85 18.08
CA VAL A 152 9.00 -0.21 18.81
C VAL A 152 8.94 0.11 20.31
N TYR A 153 8.38 -0.82 21.08
CA TYR A 153 8.26 -0.70 22.53
C TYR A 153 9.38 -1.43 23.29
N ASP A 154 10.18 -2.25 22.61
CA ASP A 154 11.30 -2.96 23.20
C ASP A 154 12.53 -2.05 23.30
N THR A 155 12.90 -1.70 24.53
CA THR A 155 14.04 -0.80 24.82
C THR A 155 15.40 -1.43 24.54
N SER A 156 15.47 -2.75 24.33
CA SER A 156 16.69 -3.43 23.91
C SER A 156 16.96 -3.28 22.40
N PHE A 157 15.94 -2.87 21.64
CA PHE A 157 16.08 -2.64 20.20
C PHE A 157 16.69 -1.24 19.94
N PRO A 158 17.67 -1.10 19.04
CA PRO A 158 18.36 0.16 18.82
C PRO A 158 17.56 1.19 18.01
N PHE A 159 16.32 0.88 17.63
CA PHE A 159 15.43 1.74 16.85
C PHE A 159 14.09 1.91 17.57
N GLU A 160 13.55 3.11 17.56
CA GLU A 160 12.26 3.45 18.16
C GLU A 160 11.08 3.26 17.19
N TRP A 161 11.37 3.21 15.89
CA TRP A 161 10.37 3.00 14.85
C TRP A 161 10.85 2.03 13.78
N ILE A 162 9.90 1.34 13.16
CA ILE A 162 10.11 0.53 11.96
C ILE A 162 9.26 1.11 10.84
N LEU A 163 9.88 1.46 9.73
CA LEU A 163 9.22 1.89 8.50
C LEU A 163 9.11 0.70 7.55
N VAL A 164 7.92 0.15 7.42
CA VAL A 164 7.64 -0.98 6.52
C VAL A 164 7.18 -0.43 5.18
N ILE A 165 7.97 -0.67 4.14
CA ILE A 165 7.62 -0.35 2.75
C ILE A 165 7.26 -1.64 2.05
N TYR A 166 6.11 -1.72 1.40
CA TYR A 166 5.69 -2.94 0.71
C TYR A 166 4.93 -2.64 -0.57
N THR A 167 5.02 -3.56 -1.52
CA THR A 167 4.22 -3.50 -2.75
C THR A 167 3.00 -4.37 -2.64
N ASP A 168 1.86 -3.84 -3.10
CA ASP A 168 0.69 -4.65 -3.42
C ASP A 168 0.42 -4.63 -4.93
N GLY A 169 -0.09 -5.74 -5.45
CA GLY A 169 -0.66 -5.80 -6.80
C GLY A 169 0.27 -5.63 -8.00
N LEU A 170 1.58 -5.33 -7.84
CA LEU A 170 2.49 -5.20 -8.99
C LEU A 170 2.53 -6.51 -9.79
N ARG A 171 1.97 -6.45 -11.01
CA ARG A 171 2.08 -7.54 -11.99
C ARG A 171 3.55 -7.72 -12.32
N ALA A 172 4.05 -8.95 -12.24
CA ALA A 172 5.28 -9.28 -12.95
C ALA A 172 5.05 -8.94 -14.42
N LEU A 173 6.02 -8.27 -15.06
CA LEU A 173 6.01 -8.05 -16.51
C LEU A 173 5.75 -9.42 -17.16
N GLU A 174 4.59 -9.60 -17.80
CA GLU A 174 4.46 -10.74 -18.71
C GLU A 174 5.37 -10.43 -19.90
N PRO A 175 6.32 -11.32 -20.26
CA PRO A 175 7.16 -11.10 -21.41
C PRO A 175 6.25 -11.08 -22.64
N GLY A 176 6.09 -9.88 -23.21
CA GLY A 176 5.54 -9.70 -24.54
C GLY A 176 6.28 -10.63 -25.50
N HIS A 177 5.49 -11.41 -26.22
CA HIS A 177 5.89 -12.40 -27.21
C HIS A 177 7.02 -11.88 -28.13
N GLN A 178 8.29 -12.28 -27.88
CA GLN A 178 9.31 -12.59 -28.90
C GLN A 178 10.38 -13.56 -28.34
N ASN A 179 10.24 -14.83 -28.71
CA ASN A 179 11.26 -15.84 -29.03
C ASN A 179 12.59 -15.94 -28.22
N THR A 180 12.70 -17.11 -27.58
CA THR A 180 13.89 -18.00 -27.52
C THR A 180 14.89 -17.85 -26.36
N SER A 181 14.67 -18.73 -25.37
CA SER A 181 15.66 -19.51 -24.61
C SER A 181 16.51 -18.87 -23.50
N ARG A 182 16.29 -19.44 -22.29
CA ARG A 182 17.14 -19.48 -21.07
C ARG A 182 17.04 -18.29 -20.12
N THR A 183 16.13 -18.38 -19.14
CA THR A 183 16.46 -18.83 -17.77
C THR A 183 15.20 -18.93 -16.92
N THR A 184 15.06 -20.09 -16.28
CA THR A 184 14.03 -20.47 -15.30
C THR A 184 14.25 -19.77 -13.94
N ASN A 185 13.14 -19.53 -13.23
CA ASN A 185 13.01 -19.17 -11.79
C ASN A 185 13.05 -17.68 -11.40
N LEU A 186 12.05 -16.89 -11.79
CA LEU A 186 11.81 -15.53 -11.23
C LEU A 186 10.40 -15.30 -10.66
N GLN A 187 9.55 -16.34 -10.56
CA GLN A 187 8.17 -16.19 -10.07
C GLN A 187 8.03 -16.10 -8.53
N HIS A 188 9.15 -16.09 -7.78
CA HIS A 188 9.11 -16.20 -6.31
C HIS A 188 10.09 -15.28 -5.57
N LEU A 189 10.58 -14.21 -6.21
CA LEU A 189 11.46 -13.25 -5.55
C LEU A 189 10.63 -12.21 -4.79
N SER A 190 10.41 -12.49 -3.51
CA SER A 190 10.20 -11.43 -2.53
C SER A 190 11.57 -10.90 -2.12
N LEU A 191 11.91 -9.67 -2.50
CA LEU A 191 13.12 -9.01 -2.00
C LEU A 191 12.76 -8.35 -0.67
N VAL A 192 13.46 -8.76 0.39
CA VAL A 192 13.43 -8.06 1.69
C VAL A 192 14.75 -7.31 1.83
N SER A 193 14.69 -5.99 1.85
CA SER A 193 15.85 -5.14 2.15
C SER A 193 15.66 -4.47 3.50
N VAL A 194 16.71 -4.45 4.31
CA VAL A 194 16.74 -3.79 5.63
C VAL A 194 17.82 -2.72 5.56
N THR A 195 17.46 -1.47 5.87
CA THR A 195 18.37 -0.31 5.83
C THR A 195 18.21 0.56 7.06
#